data_AF-A0A3D4BGF9-F1
#
_entry.id   AF-A0A3D4BGF9-F1
#
_cell.length_a   1.000
_cell.length_b   1.000
_cell.length_c   1.000
_cell.angle_alpha   90.00
_cell.angle_beta   90.00
_cell.angle_gamma   90.00
#
_symmetry.space_group_name_H-M   'P 1'
#
loop_
_entity.id
_entity.type
_entity.pdbx_description
1 polymer ?
#
loop_
_entity_poly.entity_id
_entity_poly.type
_entity_poly.pdbx_seq_one_letter_code
_entity_poly.pdbx_strand_id
1 'polypeptide(L)'
;NEAIEKAAKSIDPTNDNKMFSHQRRVGKIKAADGYGILLLKKTELEECKKFEEIIAITDKVMKEVERLGPLWSYDTALRIGFHFRVYPTGVYIQAGVKKGYKKIFNENSKNRFEDKDKFPQELQVLEPYEIENFLCIWGNDKVIKKLC
;
A
#
# COMPACT_ATOMS: atom_id res chain seq x y z
N ASN A 1 -18.91 -4.39 -0.60
CA ASN A 1 -18.21 -5.70 -0.72
C ASN A 1 -17.27 -5.72 -1.92
N GLU A 2 -17.74 -5.33 -3.10
CA GLU A 2 -16.92 -5.31 -4.34
C GLU A 2 -15.58 -4.55 -4.19
N ALA A 3 -15.56 -3.42 -3.47
CA ALA A 3 -14.34 -2.66 -3.23
C ALA A 3 -13.29 -3.43 -2.39
N ILE A 4 -13.72 -4.09 -1.30
CA ILE A 4 -12.86 -4.92 -0.44
C ILE A 4 -12.34 -6.11 -1.23
N GLU A 5 -13.18 -6.73 -2.06
CA GLU A 5 -12.78 -7.82 -2.94
C GLU A 5 -11.71 -7.38 -3.94
N LYS A 6 -11.96 -6.30 -4.68
CA LYS A 6 -10.99 -5.77 -5.67
C LYS A 6 -9.68 -5.37 -5.00
N ALA A 7 -9.74 -4.78 -3.82
CA ALA A 7 -8.57 -4.40 -3.04
C ALA A 7 -7.73 -5.63 -2.65
N ALA A 8 -8.35 -6.59 -1.96
CA ALA A 8 -7.68 -7.79 -1.44
C ALA A 8 -7.16 -8.68 -2.57
N LYS A 9 -7.94 -8.86 -3.65
CA LYS A 9 -7.54 -9.63 -4.83
C LYS A 9 -6.58 -8.88 -5.77
N SER A 10 -6.25 -7.62 -5.44
CA SER A 10 -5.36 -6.77 -6.23
C SER A 10 -5.77 -6.69 -7.70
N ILE A 11 -7.06 -6.51 -7.95
CA ILE A 11 -7.65 -6.43 -9.30
C ILE A 11 -7.31 -5.07 -9.91
N ASP A 12 -6.70 -5.09 -11.09
CA ASP A 12 -6.38 -3.93 -11.91
C ASP A 12 -7.52 -3.68 -12.92
N PRO A 13 -8.40 -2.69 -12.67
CA PRO A 13 -9.52 -2.41 -13.56
C PRO A 13 -9.07 -1.84 -14.90
N THR A 14 -7.81 -1.39 -15.03
CA THR A 14 -7.25 -0.81 -16.25
C THR A 14 -6.63 -1.85 -17.18
N ASN A 15 -6.56 -3.12 -16.72
CA ASN A 15 -5.88 -4.20 -17.44
C ASN A 15 -6.72 -5.49 -17.41
N ASP A 16 -7.90 -5.45 -18.03
CA ASP A 16 -8.84 -6.59 -18.12
C ASP A 16 -9.16 -7.26 -16.77
N ASN A 17 -9.17 -6.50 -15.67
CA ASN A 17 -9.34 -7.02 -14.31
C ASN A 17 -8.31 -8.10 -13.92
N LYS A 18 -7.12 -8.07 -14.53
CA LYS A 18 -6.00 -8.93 -14.13
C LYS A 18 -5.45 -8.47 -12.78
N MET A 19 -4.71 -9.36 -12.11
CA MET A 19 -4.00 -8.99 -10.90
C MET A 19 -2.83 -8.05 -11.22
N PHE A 20 -2.66 -6.99 -10.42
CA PHE A 20 -1.50 -6.09 -10.51
C PHE A 20 -0.19 -6.87 -10.59
N SER A 21 0.69 -6.46 -11.51
CA SER A 21 1.90 -7.21 -11.85
C SER A 21 2.83 -7.43 -10.65
N HIS A 22 2.95 -6.45 -9.76
CA HIS A 22 3.74 -6.52 -8.53
C HIS A 22 3.12 -7.40 -7.43
N GLN A 23 1.82 -7.72 -7.53
CA GLN A 23 1.11 -8.58 -6.58
C GLN A 23 1.03 -10.05 -7.02
N ARG A 24 1.47 -10.38 -8.25
CA ARG A 24 1.39 -11.75 -8.80
C ARG A 24 2.05 -12.83 -7.95
N ARG A 25 3.07 -12.47 -7.15
CA ARG A 25 3.79 -13.40 -6.26
C ARG A 25 2.94 -13.88 -5.08
N VAL A 26 1.98 -13.06 -4.62
CA VAL A 26 0.98 -13.45 -3.62
C VAL A 26 0.14 -14.60 -4.19
N GLY A 27 -0.29 -14.44 -5.44
CA GLY A 27 -1.09 -15.43 -6.16
C GLY A 27 -2.59 -15.30 -5.84
N LYS A 28 -3.42 -15.71 -6.81
CA LYS A 28 -4.88 -15.54 -6.76
C LYS A 28 -5.52 -16.24 -5.55
N ILE A 29 -5.03 -17.43 -5.21
CA ILE A 29 -5.58 -18.24 -4.11
C ILE A 29 -5.37 -17.51 -2.78
N LYS A 30 -4.13 -17.11 -2.46
CA LYS A 30 -3.83 -16.43 -1.20
C LYS A 30 -4.49 -15.07 -1.08
N ALA A 31 -4.57 -14.32 -2.19
CA ALA A 31 -5.31 -13.07 -2.20
C ALA A 31 -6.82 -13.27 -1.96
N ALA A 32 -7.39 -14.39 -2.43
CA ALA A 32 -8.78 -14.77 -2.14
C ALA A 32 -8.97 -15.24 -0.68
N ASP A 33 -8.01 -15.98 -0.10
CA ASP A 33 -8.01 -16.33 1.33
C ASP A 33 -8.04 -15.06 2.19
N GLY A 34 -7.17 -14.08 1.88
CA GLY A 34 -7.15 -12.78 2.56
C GLY A 34 -8.46 -12.00 2.41
N TYR A 35 -9.07 -12.02 1.22
CA TYR A 35 -10.41 -11.45 1.02
C TYR A 35 -11.46 -12.11 1.92
N GLY A 36 -11.45 -13.44 2.02
CA GLY A 36 -12.39 -14.19 2.86
C GLY A 36 -12.37 -13.71 4.31
N ILE A 37 -11.18 -13.51 4.89
CA ILE A 37 -11.04 -13.01 6.26
C ILE A 37 -11.45 -11.54 6.38
N LEU A 38 -11.07 -10.68 5.42
CA LEU A 38 -11.48 -9.27 5.41
C LEU A 38 -13.01 -9.11 5.31
N LEU A 39 -13.69 -10.01 4.60
CA LEU A 39 -15.14 -9.98 4.49
C LEU A 39 -15.82 -10.23 5.85
N LEU A 40 -15.26 -11.09 6.69
CA LEU A 40 -15.73 -11.30 8.07
C LEU A 40 -15.53 -10.05 8.95
N LYS A 41 -14.59 -9.18 8.58
CA LYS A 41 -14.26 -7.92 9.26
C LYS A 41 -14.87 -6.70 8.58
N LYS A 42 -15.83 -6.89 7.68
CA LYS A 42 -16.40 -5.80 6.88
C LYS A 42 -16.93 -4.64 7.73
N THR A 43 -17.74 -4.94 8.75
CA THR A 43 -18.32 -3.91 9.62
C THR A 43 -17.23 -3.12 10.34
N GLU A 44 -16.21 -3.82 10.88
CA GLU A 44 -15.03 -3.20 11.51
C GLU A 44 -14.30 -2.25 10.54
N LEU A 45 -14.15 -2.65 9.27
CA LEU A 45 -13.54 -1.83 8.23
C LEU A 45 -14.38 -0.59 7.85
N GLU A 46 -15.70 -0.71 7.80
CA GLU A 46 -16.62 0.40 7.48
C GLU A 46 -16.69 1.44 8.61
N GLU A 47 -16.43 1.02 9.85
CA GLU A 47 -16.43 1.88 11.02
C GLU A 47 -15.11 2.65 11.21
N CYS A 48 -14.01 2.20 10.58
CA CYS A 48 -12.71 2.87 10.64
C CYS A 48 -12.80 4.35 10.25
N LYS A 49 -12.15 5.22 11.04
CA LYS A 49 -12.05 6.66 10.81
C LYS A 49 -10.62 7.10 10.53
N LYS A 50 -9.65 6.24 10.80
CA LYS A 50 -8.23 6.48 10.62
C LYS A 50 -7.61 5.38 9.77
N PHE A 51 -6.64 5.75 8.94
CA PHE A 51 -5.98 4.79 8.05
C PHE A 51 -5.21 3.71 8.83
N GLU A 52 -4.69 4.10 9.98
CA GLU A 52 -3.98 3.24 10.92
C GLU A 52 -4.86 2.08 11.42
N GLU A 53 -6.18 2.27 11.49
CA GLU A 53 -7.13 1.22 11.85
C GLU A 53 -7.29 0.21 10.71
N ILE A 54 -7.43 0.70 9.48
CA ILE A 54 -7.54 -0.14 8.28
C ILE A 54 -6.27 -0.99 8.10
N ILE A 55 -5.09 -0.36 8.17
CA ILE A 55 -3.83 -1.10 7.99
C ILE A 55 -3.55 -2.08 9.14
N ALA A 56 -4.00 -1.77 10.37
CA ALA A 56 -3.91 -2.72 11.48
C ALA A 56 -4.78 -3.96 11.23
N ILE A 57 -5.95 -3.81 10.63
CA ILE A 57 -6.82 -4.93 10.22
C ILE A 57 -6.14 -5.76 9.13
N THR A 58 -5.65 -5.12 8.05
CA THR A 58 -4.99 -5.85 6.97
C THR A 58 -3.69 -6.53 7.42
N ASP A 59 -2.97 -5.95 8.38
CA ASP A 59 -1.79 -6.58 8.97
C ASP A 59 -2.12 -7.85 9.76
N LYS A 60 -3.23 -7.86 10.49
CA LYS A 60 -3.70 -9.07 11.19
C LYS A 60 -4.01 -10.16 10.16
N VAL A 61 -4.75 -9.83 9.11
CA VAL A 61 -5.06 -10.77 8.01
C VAL A 61 -3.79 -11.26 7.31
N MET A 62 -2.85 -10.37 7.04
CA MET A 62 -1.55 -10.71 6.45
C MET A 62 -0.75 -11.70 7.30
N LYS A 63 -0.86 -11.63 8.64
CA LYS A 63 -0.21 -12.58 9.55
C LYS A 63 -0.93 -13.92 9.63
N GLU A 64 -2.25 -13.93 9.45
CA GLU A 64 -3.09 -15.14 9.47
C GLU A 64 -2.99 -15.95 8.17
N VAL A 65 -2.79 -15.28 7.03
CA VAL A 65 -2.69 -15.93 5.71
C VAL A 65 -1.25 -15.91 5.21
N GLU A 66 -0.68 -17.10 5.10
CA GLU A 66 0.67 -17.25 4.55
C GLU A 66 0.80 -16.63 3.16
N ARG A 67 1.96 -16.00 2.91
CA ARG A 67 2.39 -15.43 1.62
C ARG A 67 1.74 -14.12 1.16
N LEU A 68 0.81 -13.52 1.92
CA LEU A 68 0.30 -12.18 1.58
C LEU A 68 1.41 -11.12 1.66
N GLY A 69 2.13 -11.07 2.77
CA GLY A 69 3.30 -10.20 2.98
C GLY A 69 2.97 -8.69 3.10
N PRO A 70 3.96 -7.86 3.53
CA PRO A 70 3.71 -6.45 3.90
C PRO A 70 3.22 -5.56 2.76
N LEU A 71 3.63 -5.87 1.52
CA LEU A 71 3.19 -5.14 0.35
C LEU A 71 1.69 -5.34 0.11
N TRP A 72 1.17 -6.58 0.25
CA TRP A 72 -0.26 -6.85 0.13
C TRP A 72 -1.07 -6.10 1.20
N SER A 73 -0.59 -6.09 2.45
CA SER A 73 -1.31 -5.43 3.55
C SER A 73 -1.53 -3.94 3.26
N TYR A 74 -0.46 -3.21 2.94
CA TYR A 74 -0.55 -1.78 2.66
C TYR A 74 -1.34 -1.46 1.39
N ASP A 75 -1.07 -2.16 0.28
CA ASP A 75 -1.79 -1.96 -0.97
C ASP A 75 -3.31 -2.20 -0.80
N THR A 76 -3.67 -3.21 -0.02
CA THR A 76 -5.07 -3.52 0.29
C THR A 76 -5.68 -2.44 1.18
N ALA A 77 -4.96 -2.04 2.24
CA ALA A 77 -5.40 -0.98 3.13
C ALA A 77 -5.59 0.35 2.38
N LEU A 78 -4.66 0.70 1.49
CA LEU A 78 -4.73 1.91 0.67
C LEU A 78 -5.97 1.90 -0.22
N ARG A 79 -6.21 0.83 -0.98
CA ARG A 79 -7.40 0.72 -1.85
C ARG A 79 -8.72 0.75 -1.06
N ILE A 80 -8.77 0.12 0.12
CA ILE A 80 -9.93 0.19 1.02
C ILE A 80 -10.10 1.61 1.56
N GLY A 81 -9.01 2.25 2.01
CA GLY A 81 -9.00 3.62 2.50
C GLY A 81 -9.52 4.61 1.48
N PHE A 82 -9.09 4.51 0.22
CA PHE A 82 -9.63 5.31 -0.88
C PHE A 82 -11.15 5.14 -1.05
N HIS A 83 -11.67 3.92 -0.92
CA HIS A 83 -13.10 3.66 -0.99
C HIS A 83 -13.87 4.32 0.16
N PHE A 84 -13.32 4.28 1.38
CA PHE A 84 -13.94 4.87 2.56
C PHE A 84 -13.55 6.34 2.81
N ARG A 85 -12.74 6.94 1.93
CA ARG A 85 -12.20 8.31 2.08
C ARG A 85 -11.40 8.49 3.38
N VAL A 86 -10.69 7.44 3.78
CA VAL A 86 -9.79 7.41 4.94
C VAL A 86 -8.36 7.23 4.42
N TYR A 87 -7.57 8.28 4.48
CA TYR A 87 -6.26 8.37 3.85
C TYR A 87 -5.11 8.31 4.86
N PRO A 88 -3.92 7.82 4.49
CA PRO A 88 -2.76 7.85 5.35
C PRO A 88 -2.37 9.28 5.70
N THR A 89 -2.03 9.52 6.97
CA THR A 89 -1.54 10.82 7.45
C THR A 89 -0.01 10.94 7.35
N GLY A 90 0.70 9.80 7.28
CA GLY A 90 2.14 9.71 7.10
C GLY A 90 2.54 8.88 5.87
N VAL A 91 3.78 9.06 5.43
CA VAL A 91 4.35 8.37 4.26
C VAL A 91 4.88 7.00 4.68
N TYR A 92 4.25 5.93 4.23
CA TYR A 92 4.65 4.56 4.59
C TYR A 92 5.91 4.11 3.84
N ILE A 93 6.90 3.62 4.58
CA ILE A 93 8.21 3.21 4.06
C ILE A 93 8.23 1.71 3.74
N GLN A 94 7.51 1.37 2.67
CA GLN A 94 7.44 0.02 2.12
C GLN A 94 8.75 -0.42 1.45
N ALA A 95 8.87 -1.72 1.11
CA ALA A 95 10.06 -2.26 0.46
C ALA A 95 10.45 -1.51 -0.84
N GLY A 96 9.46 -1.09 -1.65
CA GLY A 96 9.69 -0.30 -2.86
C GLY A 96 10.17 1.14 -2.56
N VAL A 97 9.64 1.73 -1.51
CA VAL A 97 9.87 3.12 -1.06
C VAL A 97 11.26 3.31 -0.47
N LYS A 98 11.80 2.30 0.22
CA LYS A 98 13.09 2.36 0.93
C LYS A 98 14.24 2.90 0.08
N LYS A 99 14.27 2.56 -1.21
CA LYS A 99 15.31 3.05 -2.13
C LYS A 99 15.16 4.54 -2.44
N GLY A 100 13.94 4.99 -2.71
CA GLY A 100 13.65 6.41 -2.92
C GLY A 100 13.96 7.23 -1.68
N TYR A 101 13.52 6.76 -0.51
CA TYR A 101 13.83 7.36 0.78
C TYR A 101 15.33 7.52 0.99
N LYS A 102 16.11 6.46 0.76
CA LYS A 102 17.58 6.49 0.90
C LYS A 102 18.24 7.50 -0.04
N LYS A 103 17.72 7.70 -1.26
CA LYS A 103 18.25 8.71 -2.18
C LYS A 103 18.04 10.14 -1.67
N ILE A 104 16.97 10.41 -0.94
CA ILE A 104 16.68 11.75 -0.38
C ILE A 104 17.48 12.02 0.88
N PHE A 105 17.46 11.08 1.84
CA PHE A 105 18.02 11.32 3.18
C PHE A 105 19.43 10.78 3.38
N ASN A 106 19.98 10.07 2.38
CA ASN A 106 21.27 9.37 2.48
C ASN A 106 21.34 8.34 3.64
N GLU A 107 20.19 7.86 4.11
CA GLU A 107 20.07 6.87 5.19
C GLU A 107 18.88 5.94 4.97
N ASN A 108 18.82 4.83 5.71
CA ASN A 108 17.65 3.97 5.72
C ASN A 108 16.65 4.46 6.77
N SER A 109 15.37 4.57 6.43
CA SER A 109 14.33 4.77 7.46
C SER A 109 14.31 3.56 8.41
N LYS A 110 14.23 3.87 9.70
CA LYS A 110 14.02 2.88 10.78
C LYS A 110 12.54 2.72 11.12
N ASN A 111 11.71 3.64 10.64
CA ASN A 111 10.29 3.71 10.96
C ASN A 111 9.48 3.01 9.86
N ARG A 112 8.26 2.60 10.23
CA ARG A 112 7.30 2.05 9.26
C ARG A 112 6.70 3.14 8.37
N PHE A 113 6.55 4.34 8.92
CA PHE A 113 6.11 5.53 8.22
C PHE A 113 6.88 6.73 8.75
N GLU A 114 6.88 7.80 7.99
CA GLU A 114 7.49 9.08 8.35
C GLU A 114 6.45 10.18 8.17
N ASP A 115 6.48 11.18 9.04
CA ASP A 115 5.59 12.32 8.94
C ASP A 115 5.89 13.11 7.65
N LYS A 116 4.85 13.71 7.05
CA LYS A 116 4.97 14.41 5.76
C LYS A 116 5.97 15.57 5.84
N ASP A 117 6.00 16.27 6.97
CA ASP A 117 6.87 17.42 7.24
C ASP A 117 8.36 17.08 7.28
N LYS A 118 8.72 15.80 7.44
CA LYS A 118 10.11 15.32 7.34
C LYS A 118 10.66 15.38 5.92
N PHE A 119 9.80 15.35 4.89
CA PHE A 119 10.23 15.36 3.49
C PHE A 119 10.59 16.78 3.01
N PRO A 120 11.44 16.93 1.97
CA PRO A 120 11.74 18.23 1.36
C PRO A 120 10.47 19.01 1.02
N GLN A 121 10.51 20.34 1.15
CA GLN A 121 9.35 21.22 1.00
C GLN A 121 8.64 21.03 -0.36
N GLU A 122 9.40 20.72 -1.40
CA GLU A 122 8.92 20.45 -2.75
C GLU A 122 8.02 19.20 -2.82
N LEU A 123 8.22 18.22 -1.93
CA LEU A 123 7.38 17.03 -1.83
C LEU A 123 6.20 17.22 -0.87
N GLN A 124 6.25 18.19 0.05
CA GLN A 124 5.19 18.40 1.05
C GLN A 124 3.87 18.90 0.45
N VAL A 125 3.90 19.38 -0.80
CA VAL A 125 2.70 19.75 -1.59
C VAL A 125 1.85 18.53 -1.97
N LEU A 126 2.45 17.34 -1.97
CA LEU A 126 1.79 16.08 -2.30
C LEU A 126 1.13 15.47 -1.06
N GLU A 127 0.14 14.62 -1.28
CA GLU A 127 -0.45 13.80 -0.23
C GLU A 127 0.52 12.67 0.19
N PRO A 128 0.44 12.15 1.42
CA PRO A 128 1.40 11.14 1.90
C PRO A 128 1.49 9.88 1.02
N TYR A 129 0.37 9.44 0.42
CA TYR A 129 0.35 8.31 -0.51
C TYR A 129 0.95 8.65 -1.89
N GLU A 130 0.97 9.92 -2.29
CA GLU A 130 1.61 10.38 -3.53
C GLU A 130 3.12 10.47 -3.35
N ILE A 131 3.58 10.93 -2.19
CA ILE A 131 5.01 10.88 -1.81
C ILE A 131 5.48 9.42 -1.79
N GLU A 132 4.71 8.51 -1.19
CA GLU A 132 5.02 7.07 -1.20
C GLU A 132 5.22 6.55 -2.63
N ASN A 133 4.26 6.82 -3.53
CA ASN A 133 4.32 6.38 -4.91
C ASN A 133 5.52 7.00 -5.66
N PHE A 134 5.77 8.30 -5.48
CA PHE A 134 6.94 8.98 -6.03
C PHE A 134 8.24 8.28 -5.62
N LEU A 135 8.41 7.99 -4.32
CA LEU A 135 9.62 7.34 -3.80
C LEU A 135 9.77 5.91 -4.32
N CYS A 136 8.67 5.17 -4.47
CA CYS A 136 8.67 3.83 -5.03
C CYS A 136 9.16 3.83 -6.48
N ILE A 137 8.71 4.80 -7.29
CA ILE A 137 9.12 4.97 -8.69
C ILE A 137 10.55 5.49 -8.78
N TRP A 138 10.88 6.56 -8.05
CA TRP A 138 12.20 7.20 -8.03
C TRP A 138 13.30 6.25 -7.53
N GLY A 139 12.97 5.38 -6.58
CA GLY A 139 13.85 4.34 -6.09
C GLY A 139 14.12 3.20 -7.09
N ASN A 140 13.33 3.10 -8.16
CA ASN A 140 13.43 2.05 -9.15
C ASN A 140 14.27 2.48 -10.36
N ASP A 141 15.56 2.17 -10.33
CA ASP A 141 16.53 2.55 -11.37
C ASP A 141 16.16 2.03 -12.78
N LYS A 142 15.33 0.98 -12.88
CA LYS A 142 14.85 0.46 -14.17
C LYS A 142 13.84 1.40 -14.85
N VAL A 143 13.12 2.20 -14.07
CA VAL A 143 12.16 3.18 -14.60
C VAL A 143 12.90 4.43 -15.08
N ILE A 144 13.89 4.89 -14.32
CA ILE A 144 14.68 6.09 -14.66
C ILE A 144 15.46 5.90 -15.97
N LYS A 145 16.03 4.71 -16.22
CA LYS A 145 16.75 4.41 -17.47
C LYS A 145 15.89 4.40 -18.75
N LYS A 146 14.56 4.49 -18.64
CA LYS A 146 13.67 4.63 -19.81
C LYS A 146 13.34 6.08 -20.16
N LEU A 147 13.73 7.02 -19.31
CA LEU A 147 13.45 8.45 -19.48
C LEU A 147 14.70 9.25 -19.90
N CYS A 148 15.87 8.61 -19.90
CA CYS A 148 17.13 9.11 -20.43
C CYS A 148 17.50 8.31 -21.68
#